data_AF-A0A5C4SCL1-F1
#
_entry.id   AF-A0A5C4SCL1-F1
#
_cell.length_a   1.000
_cell.length_b   1.000
_cell.length_c   1.000
_cell.angle_alpha   90.00
_cell.angle_beta   90.00
_cell.angle_gamma   90.00
#
_symmetry.space_group_name_H-M   'P 1'
#
loop_
_entity.id
_entity.type
_entity.pdbx_description
1 polymer ?
#
loop_
_entity_poly.entity_id
_entity_poly.type
_entity_poly.pdbx_seq_one_letter_code
_entity_poly.pdbx_strand_id
1 'polypeptide(L)'
;MLEHNKEIEKIIERNINESSSETEIEEFISDLKKAGSNPISTMKIIVEKLNMDFGKAKDLVFNSSSWSFLYSQPNPFTQDFLDIAAEDADKVERKDGKVISVTYKLDKGSESN
;
A
#
# COMPACT_ATOMS: atom_id res chain seq x y z
N MET A 1 -20.33 14.00 4.72
CA MET A 1 -19.56 13.22 5.73
C MET A 1 -20.41 12.21 6.49
N LEU A 2 -21.59 12.57 7.02
CA LEU A 2 -22.44 11.64 7.78
C LEU A 2 -23.04 10.48 6.97
N GLU A 3 -23.29 10.65 5.66
CA GLU A 3 -23.89 9.59 4.84
C GLU A 3 -22.88 8.50 4.43
N HIS A 4 -21.66 8.87 4.05
CA HIS A 4 -20.60 7.92 3.69
C HIS A 4 -20.26 6.94 4.84
N ASN A 5 -20.25 7.43 6.07
CA ASN A 5 -20.01 6.56 7.23
C ASN A 5 -21.11 5.50 7.40
N LYS A 6 -22.38 5.84 7.13
CA LYS A 6 -23.50 4.89 7.20
C LYS A 6 -23.44 3.82 6.12
N GLU A 7 -22.96 4.15 4.92
CA GLU A 7 -22.78 3.17 3.84
C GLU A 7 -21.61 2.22 4.13
N ILE A 8 -20.50 2.74 4.66
CA ILE A 8 -19.37 1.91 5.09
C ILE A 8 -19.80 0.95 6.20
N GLU A 9 -20.54 1.40 7.21
CA GLU A 9 -21.07 0.56 8.28
C GLU A 9 -21.91 -0.61 7.74
N LYS A 10 -22.85 -0.35 6.82
CA LYS A 10 -23.65 -1.39 6.17
C LYS A 10 -22.81 -2.40 5.40
N ILE A 11 -21.75 -1.94 4.73
CA ILE A 11 -20.85 -2.85 4.01
C ILE A 11 -20.09 -3.70 5.01
N ILE A 12 -19.57 -3.12 6.09
CA ILE A 12 -18.87 -3.84 7.16
C ILE A 12 -19.77 -4.92 7.78
N GLU A 13 -21.09 -4.76 7.84
CA GLU A 13 -21.97 -5.82 8.37
C GLU A 13 -22.04 -7.09 7.50
N ARG A 14 -21.55 -7.05 6.26
CA ARG A 14 -21.53 -8.24 5.38
C ARG A 14 -20.66 -9.37 5.97
N ASN A 15 -21.09 -10.60 5.71
CA ASN A 15 -20.40 -11.81 6.14
C ASN A 15 -19.27 -12.18 5.17
N ILE A 16 -18.17 -11.43 5.27
CA ILE A 16 -16.90 -11.71 4.59
C ILE A 16 -15.91 -12.21 5.64
N ASN A 17 -15.22 -13.31 5.35
CA ASN A 17 -14.26 -13.96 6.24
C ASN A 17 -13.15 -14.65 5.43
N GLU A 18 -12.17 -15.25 6.10
CA GLU A 18 -11.00 -15.89 5.46
C GLU A 18 -11.33 -17.02 4.46
N SER A 19 -12.53 -17.60 4.53
CA SER A 19 -12.99 -18.64 3.60
C SER A 19 -13.74 -18.08 2.38
N SER A 20 -14.01 -16.77 2.36
CA SER A 20 -14.59 -16.09 1.20
C SER A 20 -13.66 -16.20 -0.01
N SER A 21 -14.26 -16.34 -1.18
CA SER A 21 -13.53 -16.37 -2.45
C SER A 21 -12.83 -15.04 -2.72
N GLU A 22 -11.78 -15.08 -3.55
CA GLU A 22 -11.07 -13.87 -3.97
C GLU A 22 -12.01 -12.85 -4.63
N THR A 23 -13.00 -13.30 -5.40
CA THR A 23 -13.99 -12.42 -6.04
C THR A 23 -14.89 -11.73 -5.02
N GLU A 24 -15.34 -12.41 -3.97
CA GLU A 24 -16.15 -11.82 -2.91
C GLU A 24 -15.34 -10.75 -2.13
N ILE A 25 -14.07 -11.02 -1.87
CA ILE A 25 -13.16 -10.07 -1.21
C ILE A 25 -12.93 -8.84 -2.11
N GLU A 26 -12.72 -9.05 -3.41
CA GLU A 26 -12.54 -7.97 -4.39
C GLU A 26 -13.79 -7.07 -4.49
N GLU A 27 -14.97 -7.67 -4.55
CA GLU A 27 -16.25 -6.94 -4.53
C GLU A 27 -16.43 -6.14 -3.24
N PHE A 28 -16.08 -6.74 -2.10
CA PHE A 28 -16.12 -6.06 -0.81
C PHE A 28 -15.19 -4.84 -0.75
N ILE A 29 -13.96 -4.98 -1.25
CA ILE A 29 -12.99 -3.86 -1.37
C ILE A 29 -13.53 -2.77 -2.30
N SER A 30 -14.13 -3.16 -3.43
CA SER A 30 -14.74 -2.24 -4.41
C SER A 30 -15.89 -1.45 -3.81
N ASP A 31 -16.76 -2.10 -3.06
CA ASP A 31 -17.90 -1.45 -2.42
C ASP A 31 -17.46 -0.50 -1.31
N LEU A 32 -16.46 -0.87 -0.50
CA LEU A 32 -15.86 0.03 0.48
C LEU A 32 -15.30 1.30 -0.18
N LYS A 33 -14.62 1.16 -1.33
CA LYS A 33 -14.12 2.31 -2.10
C LYS A 33 -15.26 3.20 -2.59
N LYS A 34 -16.33 2.60 -3.17
CA LYS A 34 -17.50 3.36 -3.66
C LYS A 34 -18.20 4.13 -2.54
N ALA A 35 -18.26 3.56 -1.34
CA ALA A 35 -18.80 4.21 -0.15
C ALA A 35 -17.87 5.30 0.43
N GLY A 36 -16.68 5.50 -0.14
CA GLY A 36 -15.75 6.56 0.24
C GLY A 36 -14.66 6.15 1.23
N SER A 37 -14.49 4.85 1.51
CA SER A 37 -13.34 4.39 2.31
C SER A 37 -12.04 4.66 1.57
N ASN A 38 -11.02 5.11 2.29
CA ASN A 38 -9.66 5.25 1.77
C ASN A 38 -8.89 3.91 1.91
N PRO A 39 -7.75 3.73 1.22
CA PRO A 39 -7.02 2.46 1.22
C PRO A 39 -6.61 1.98 2.62
N ILE A 40 -6.19 2.90 3.49
CA ILE A 40 -5.74 2.57 4.85
C ILE A 40 -6.92 2.09 5.70
N SER A 41 -8.05 2.80 5.65
CA SER A 41 -9.28 2.37 6.32
C SER A 41 -9.76 1.03 5.80
N THR A 42 -9.72 0.81 4.49
CA THR A 42 -10.06 -0.47 3.87
C THR A 42 -9.16 -1.60 4.36
N MET A 43 -7.84 -1.39 4.47
CA MET A 43 -6.93 -2.41 5.04
C MET A 43 -7.28 -2.76 6.47
N LYS A 44 -7.59 -1.77 7.33
CA LYS A 44 -7.97 -2.02 8.72
C LYS A 44 -9.22 -2.91 8.81
N ILE A 45 -10.23 -2.60 8.00
CA ILE A 45 -11.45 -3.40 7.92
C ILE A 45 -11.14 -4.83 7.45
N ILE A 46 -10.27 -5.01 6.45
CA ILE A 46 -9.86 -6.32 5.93
C ILE A 46 -9.10 -7.14 7.00
N VAL A 47 -8.16 -6.52 7.72
CA VAL A 47 -7.44 -7.14 8.83
C VAL A 47 -8.42 -7.67 9.88
N GLU A 48 -9.39 -6.85 10.27
CA GLU A 48 -10.38 -7.21 11.29
C GLU A 48 -11.35 -8.31 10.79
N LYS A 49 -11.79 -8.21 9.53
CA LYS A 49 -12.78 -9.15 8.95
C LYS A 49 -12.21 -10.51 8.60
N LEU A 50 -11.01 -10.53 8.03
CA LEU A 50 -10.37 -11.75 7.58
C LEU A 50 -9.37 -12.31 8.61
N ASN A 51 -9.21 -11.65 9.76
CA ASN A 51 -8.27 -12.03 10.81
C ASN A 51 -6.85 -12.32 10.28
N MET A 52 -6.35 -11.43 9.42
CA MET A 52 -5.06 -11.59 8.76
C MET A 52 -4.08 -10.49 9.13
N ASP A 53 -2.79 -10.73 8.88
CA ASP A 53 -1.78 -9.71 9.11
C ASP A 53 -1.91 -8.52 8.14
N PHE A 54 -1.41 -7.38 8.58
CA PHE A 54 -1.50 -6.14 7.82
C PHE A 54 -0.75 -6.21 6.48
N GLY A 55 0.33 -6.98 6.37
CA GLY A 55 1.08 -7.14 5.13
C GLY A 55 0.23 -7.81 4.04
N LYS A 56 -0.44 -8.91 4.39
CA LYS A 56 -1.39 -9.59 3.47
C LYS A 56 -2.58 -8.71 3.12
N ALA A 57 -3.14 -7.99 4.09
CA ALA A 57 -4.24 -7.06 3.83
C ALA A 57 -3.82 -5.92 2.90
N LYS A 58 -2.60 -5.38 3.08
CA LYS A 58 -2.02 -4.38 2.19
C LYS A 58 -1.91 -4.93 0.77
N ASP A 59 -1.37 -6.13 0.60
CA ASP A 59 -1.19 -6.73 -0.73
C ASP A 59 -2.54 -7.00 -1.40
N LEU A 60 -3.54 -7.51 -0.68
CA LEU A 60 -4.90 -7.68 -1.21
C LEU A 60 -5.52 -6.35 -1.66
N VAL A 61 -5.50 -5.34 -0.79
CA VAL A 61 -6.10 -4.04 -1.10
C VAL A 61 -5.35 -3.38 -2.26
N PHE A 62 -4.03 -3.41 -2.30
CA PHE A 62 -3.24 -2.77 -3.36
C PHE A 62 -3.28 -3.50 -4.69
N ASN A 63 -3.40 -4.83 -4.68
CA ASN A 63 -3.55 -5.60 -5.91
C ASN A 63 -5.00 -5.59 -6.44
N SER A 64 -5.97 -5.11 -5.66
CA SER A 64 -7.35 -4.95 -6.13
C SER A 64 -7.44 -4.03 -7.34
N SER A 65 -8.38 -4.30 -8.24
CA SER A 65 -8.77 -3.42 -9.35
C SER A 65 -9.15 -2.03 -8.87
N SER A 66 -9.64 -1.94 -7.62
CA SER A 66 -10.07 -0.70 -6.99
C SER A 66 -8.92 0.22 -6.63
N TRP A 67 -7.73 -0.30 -6.28
CA TRP A 67 -6.64 0.55 -5.77
C TRP A 67 -5.29 0.36 -6.46
N SER A 68 -5.15 -0.65 -7.32
CA SER A 68 -3.92 -0.92 -8.08
C SER A 68 -3.39 0.29 -8.85
N PHE A 69 -4.27 1.18 -9.32
CA PHE A 69 -3.85 2.41 -10.01
C PHE A 69 -2.97 3.34 -9.16
N LEU A 70 -3.10 3.33 -7.82
CA LEU A 70 -2.28 4.14 -6.92
C LEU A 70 -0.82 3.69 -6.89
N TYR A 71 -0.57 2.42 -7.23
CA TYR A 71 0.75 1.81 -7.16
C TYR A 71 1.28 1.37 -8.53
N SER A 72 0.43 1.38 -9.57
CA SER A 72 0.85 1.18 -10.95
C SER A 72 1.48 2.43 -11.56
N GLN A 73 1.24 3.61 -10.97
CA GLN A 73 1.88 4.85 -11.40
C GLN A 73 3.24 4.96 -10.70
N PRO A 74 4.36 5.12 -11.44
CA PRO A 74 5.61 5.50 -10.82
C PRO A 74 5.38 6.84 -10.13
N ASN A 75 5.38 6.84 -8.79
CA ASN A 75 5.20 8.07 -8.05
C ASN A 75 6.41 8.97 -8.38
N PRO A 76 6.19 10.13 -9.04
CA PRO A 76 7.28 10.98 -9.51
C PRO A 76 8.14 11.48 -8.35
N PHE A 77 7.54 11.70 -7.18
CA PHE A 77 8.28 12.07 -5.97
C PHE A 77 9.27 11.00 -5.53
N THR A 78 9.00 9.72 -5.81
CA THR A 78 9.97 8.64 -5.55
C THR A 78 11.12 8.66 -6.54
N GLN A 79 10.88 8.99 -7.81
CA GLN A 79 11.98 9.02 -8.78
C GLN A 79 12.86 10.26 -8.56
N ASP A 80 12.27 11.44 -8.40
CA ASP A 80 13.03 12.66 -8.12
C ASP A 80 13.82 12.54 -6.82
N PHE A 81 13.23 11.94 -5.78
CA PHE A 81 13.94 11.62 -4.54
C PHE A 81 15.08 10.64 -4.76
N LEU A 82 14.86 9.54 -5.50
CA LEU A 82 15.88 8.54 -5.78
C LEU A 82 17.00 9.08 -6.65
N ASP A 83 16.70 9.97 -7.59
CA ASP A 83 17.66 10.62 -8.46
C ASP A 83 18.56 11.57 -7.65
N ILE A 84 17.98 12.40 -6.77
CA ILE A 84 18.74 13.25 -5.83
C ILE A 84 19.57 12.39 -4.86
N ALA A 85 18.96 11.37 -4.26
CA ALA A 85 19.66 10.49 -3.32
C ALA A 85 20.83 9.75 -4.01
N ALA A 86 20.69 9.39 -5.28
CA ALA A 86 21.74 8.73 -6.04
C ALA A 86 22.97 9.62 -6.30
N GLU A 87 22.88 10.94 -6.15
CA GLU A 87 24.02 11.85 -6.29
C GLU A 87 25.05 11.63 -5.17
N ASP A 88 24.58 11.35 -3.95
CA ASP A 88 25.41 11.22 -2.75
C ASP A 88 25.58 9.77 -2.25
N ALA A 89 24.97 8.78 -2.92
CA ALA A 89 24.98 7.39 -2.49
C ALA A 89 26.27 6.63 -2.85
N ASP A 90 26.73 5.74 -1.97
CA ASP A 90 27.90 4.89 -2.21
C ASP A 90 27.67 3.86 -3.33
N LYS A 91 26.44 3.35 -3.46
CA LYS A 91 26.05 2.43 -4.53
C LYS A 91 24.66 2.77 -5.04
N VAL A 92 24.51 2.73 -6.35
CA VAL A 92 23.25 2.99 -7.05
C VAL A 92 22.94 1.84 -8.00
N GLU A 93 21.72 1.31 -7.94
CA GLU A 93 21.21 0.32 -8.88
C GLU A 93 20.22 0.97 -9.84
N ARG A 94 20.38 0.67 -11.13
CA ARG A 94 19.56 1.22 -12.21
C ARG A 94 18.93 0.11 -13.04
N LYS A 95 17.69 0.32 -13.47
CA LYS A 95 16.97 -0.54 -14.42
C LYS A 95 16.28 0.35 -15.44
N ASP A 96 16.49 0.07 -16.73
CA ASP A 96 15.91 0.83 -17.85
C ASP A 96 16.17 2.35 -17.75
N GLY A 97 17.37 2.72 -17.29
CA GLY A 97 17.80 4.11 -17.13
C GLY A 97 17.29 4.81 -15.87
N LYS A 98 16.42 4.18 -15.06
CA LYS A 98 15.90 4.73 -13.80
C LYS A 98 16.64 4.20 -12.59
N VAL A 99 16.87 5.04 -11.59
CA VAL A 99 17.37 4.60 -10.28
C VAL A 99 16.27 3.80 -9.59
N ILE A 100 16.58 2.56 -9.21
CA ILE A 100 15.65 1.66 -8.51
C ILE A 100 16.06 1.40 -7.05
N SER A 101 17.32 1.67 -6.70
CA SER A 101 17.83 1.52 -5.34
C SER A 101 19.09 2.36 -5.14
N VAL A 102 19.25 2.90 -3.93
CA VAL A 102 20.44 3.60 -3.45
C VAL A 102 20.88 2.97 -2.13
N THR A 103 22.19 2.89 -1.90
CA THR A 103 22.75 2.35 -0.66
C THR A 103 23.78 3.33 -0.12
N TYR A 104 23.62 3.67 1.16
CA TYR A 104 24.59 4.44 1.93
C TYR A 104 25.31 3.52 2.90
N LYS A 105 26.64 3.55 2.90
CA LYS A 105 27.45 2.97 3.95
C LYS A 105 27.42 3.95 5.12
N LEU A 106 26.63 3.60 6.12
CA LEU A 106 26.69 4.26 7.40
C LEU A 106 27.94 3.75 8.11
N ASP A 107 29.10 4.30 7.76
CA ASP A 107 30.32 4.04 8.53
C ASP A 107 30.03 4.45 9.96
N LYS A 108 29.99 3.47 10.88
CA LYS A 108 30.11 3.77 12.30
C LYS A 108 31.55 4.20 12.55
N GLY A 109 31.86 5.44 12.18
CA GLY A 109 32.98 6.19 12.75
C GLY A 109 32.67 6.52 14.21
N SER A 110 32.52 5.50 15.06
CA SER A 110 32.83 5.67 16.47
C SER A 110 34.33 5.90 16.56
N GLU A 111 34.67 7.09 17.07
CA GLU A 111 35.97 7.63 17.44
C GLU A 111 37.11 6.60 17.58
N SER A 112 38.19 6.83 16.84
CA SER A 112 39.54 6.41 17.27
C SER A 112 40.60 7.28 16.60
N ASN A 113 40.84 8.46 17.20
CA ASN A 113 42.14 9.00 17.64
C ASN A 113 42.07 10.51 17.86
#